data_AF-A0A3Q2IAA2-F1
#
_entry.id   AF-A0A3Q2IAA2-F1
#
_cell.length_a   1.000
_cell.length_b   1.000
_cell.length_c   1.000
_cell.angle_alpha   90.00
_cell.angle_beta   90.00
_cell.angle_gamma   90.00
#
_symmetry.space_group_name_H-M   'P 1'
#
loop_
_entity.id
_entity.type
_entity.pdbx_description
1 polymer ?
#
loop_
_entity_poly.entity_id
_entity_poly.type
_entity_poly.pdbx_seq_one_letter_code
_entity_poly.pdbx_strand_id
1 'polypeptide(L)'
;MSAERRGAGSAARWAAALPRHPWPQRQRQVCAPRVCNRSRSWPRRSVPASEAAARILGQPPTGTRSGGHRAGRRGLEPGRPPPEDAGWQQRRRPASPTAPRAPPVCTRSASSWASRWTRPLMIVTQKIIALAFQVHDGLGRRAEDLSVEQHRLAVKVKPSFLEYLSYLLNFMSVIAGPCNNFKDYVDFIEGRHIHMKLLEVNWKQKGFHSLPEPSPMGAVIHKLCMTLVSLLLFLTLTTTFPVTCLVDDWFVHKANFLTRLCYLYVVMQASKPKYYFAWTLADAVNNAAGFGFSGVDKNGNFSWDLLSNLNIWKIETATSFKMYLENWNIQTATWLKRVCYERVPWYPTMLTFILSALWHGVYPGYYFTFLTGTLVTIAARTMRNNYRHYFLSSKALKLVYDVVTWAVTQLAVSYTVAPFVMLAVEPTISLYKSMYFYLHIISLLIILFLPIKPQAHIQKQPQTLNSVNEKKKD
;
A
#
# COMPACT_ATOMS: atom_id res chain seq x y z
N MET A 1 -62.44 37.09 35.84
CA MET A 1 -62.60 36.18 34.68
C MET A 1 -61.61 35.04 34.88
N SER A 2 -61.62 34.28 35.99
CA SER A 2 -62.59 33.28 36.49
C SER A 2 -62.65 32.04 35.61
N ALA A 3 -62.26 30.83 36.04
CA ALA A 3 -62.15 30.26 37.41
C ALA A 3 -60.72 29.75 37.69
N GLU A 4 -60.01 30.20 38.74
CA GLU A 4 -60.06 29.79 40.17
C GLU A 4 -59.62 28.35 40.44
N ARG A 5 -58.38 28.12 40.96
CA ARG A 5 -57.95 28.11 42.39
C ARG A 5 -58.19 26.72 43.01
N ARG A 6 -57.32 26.02 43.75
CA ARG A 6 -56.09 26.28 44.54
C ARG A 6 -55.34 24.94 44.70
N GLY A 7 -54.06 25.01 45.05
CA GLY A 7 -53.29 23.88 45.55
C GLY A 7 -51.81 24.21 45.71
N ALA A 8 -51.49 25.11 46.64
CA ALA A 8 -50.13 25.51 47.00
C ALA A 8 -49.51 24.53 48.00
N GLY A 9 -48.19 24.33 47.94
CA GLY A 9 -47.42 23.65 48.98
C GLY A 9 -45.93 23.49 48.68
N SER A 10 -45.14 24.42 49.23
CA SER A 10 -43.72 24.32 49.67
C SER A 10 -42.66 23.82 48.67
N ALA A 11 -41.71 24.63 48.17
CA ALA A 11 -40.61 25.32 48.85
C ALA A 11 -39.61 24.40 49.59
N ALA A 12 -38.35 24.44 49.12
CA ALA A 12 -37.06 24.28 49.84
C ALA A 12 -36.76 22.92 50.53
N ARG A 13 -35.53 22.40 50.66
CA ARG A 13 -34.14 22.62 50.19
C ARG A 13 -33.36 21.37 50.69
N TRP A 14 -32.15 21.17 50.16
CA TRP A 14 -31.02 20.38 50.71
C TRP A 14 -30.92 18.88 50.38
N ALA A 15 -29.97 18.59 49.48
CA ALA A 15 -28.76 17.78 49.65
C ALA A 15 -28.79 16.49 50.50
N ALA A 16 -28.06 15.51 49.94
CA ALA A 16 -27.50 14.29 50.54
C ALA A 16 -28.42 13.05 50.58
N ALA A 17 -28.14 12.10 49.67
CA ALA A 17 -27.80 10.72 50.03
C ALA A 17 -27.56 9.88 48.76
N LEU A 18 -26.31 9.49 48.55
CA LEU A 18 -25.86 8.45 47.62
C LEU A 18 -26.39 7.08 48.04
N PRO A 19 -26.85 6.22 47.11
CA PRO A 19 -26.83 4.78 47.32
C PRO A 19 -25.51 4.19 46.82
N ARG A 20 -24.68 3.71 47.76
CA ARG A 20 -23.53 2.85 47.48
C ARG A 20 -24.04 1.46 47.12
N HIS A 21 -23.98 1.08 45.84
CA HIS A 21 -24.04 -0.33 45.45
C HIS A 21 -22.65 -0.81 44.99
N PRO A 22 -22.19 -1.98 45.48
CA PRO A 22 -20.82 -2.42 45.33
C PRO A 22 -20.53 -2.97 43.93
N TRP A 23 -19.40 -2.53 43.39
CA TRP A 23 -18.78 -3.00 42.16
C TRP A 23 -18.40 -4.48 42.28
N PRO A 24 -18.69 -5.34 41.27
CA PRO A 24 -18.12 -6.67 41.25
C PRO A 24 -16.63 -6.58 40.86
N GLN A 25 -15.77 -6.98 41.80
CA GLN A 25 -14.35 -7.21 41.56
C GLN A 25 -14.18 -8.25 40.45
N ARG A 26 -13.79 -7.83 39.24
CA ARG A 26 -13.22 -8.75 38.26
C ARG A 26 -11.82 -9.14 38.72
N GLN A 27 -11.70 -10.36 39.23
CA GLN A 27 -10.42 -11.05 39.37
C GLN A 27 -9.72 -11.05 38.01
N ARG A 28 -8.58 -10.34 37.91
CA ARG A 28 -7.62 -10.56 36.84
C ARG A 28 -6.91 -11.89 37.13
N GLN A 29 -7.43 -12.99 36.57
CA GLN A 29 -6.60 -14.17 36.38
C GLN A 29 -5.59 -13.86 35.26
N VAL A 30 -4.35 -13.61 35.67
CA VAL A 30 -3.20 -13.58 34.79
C VAL A 30 -2.93 -15.02 34.36
N CYS A 31 -3.35 -15.40 33.15
CA CYS A 31 -2.87 -16.64 32.53
C CYS A 31 -1.42 -16.41 32.08
N ALA A 32 -0.47 -16.82 32.92
CA ALA A 32 0.92 -16.95 32.54
C ALA A 32 1.07 -18.14 31.56
N PRO A 33 1.72 -17.98 30.39
CA PRO A 33 2.09 -19.14 29.58
C PRO A 33 3.19 -19.92 30.31
N ARG A 34 3.00 -21.24 30.46
CA ARG A 34 3.98 -22.18 31.01
C ARG A 34 5.28 -22.11 30.19
N VAL A 35 6.30 -21.50 30.75
CA VAL A 35 7.68 -21.61 30.24
C VAL A 35 8.24 -22.95 30.72
N CYS A 36 8.54 -23.84 29.77
CA CYS A 36 9.30 -25.06 30.02
C CYS A 36 10.68 -24.71 30.60
N ASN A 37 10.89 -25.13 31.84
CA ASN A 37 12.13 -24.96 32.57
C ASN A 37 13.12 -26.04 32.11
N ARG A 38 14.09 -25.68 31.26
CA ARG A 38 15.34 -26.43 31.12
C ARG A 38 16.51 -25.47 31.37
N SER A 39 17.06 -25.60 32.56
CA SER A 39 18.26 -24.94 33.04
C SER A 39 19.50 -25.38 32.25
N ARG A 40 20.18 -24.41 31.62
CA ARG A 40 21.64 -24.45 31.44
C ARG A 40 22.18 -23.05 31.72
N SER A 41 22.88 -22.93 32.83
CA SER A 41 23.58 -21.74 33.31
C SER A 41 24.75 -21.37 32.38
N TRP A 42 24.83 -20.10 31.99
CA TRP A 42 26.05 -19.46 31.48
C TRP A 42 26.24 -18.12 32.21
N PRO A 43 27.48 -17.71 32.51
CA PRO A 43 27.76 -16.66 33.48
C PRO A 43 27.45 -15.26 32.93
N ARG A 44 26.87 -14.43 33.80
CA ARG A 44 26.66 -12.99 33.56
C ARG A 44 28.00 -12.26 33.54
N ARG A 45 28.34 -11.61 32.43
CA ARG A 45 29.20 -10.42 32.42
C ARG A 45 28.37 -9.23 31.96
N SER A 46 28.10 -8.32 32.88
CA SER A 46 27.49 -7.02 32.62
C SER A 46 28.56 -6.05 32.13
N VAL A 47 28.37 -5.50 30.92
CA VAL A 47 29.12 -4.34 30.43
C VAL A 47 28.16 -3.14 30.39
N PRO A 48 28.47 -1.99 31.01
CA PRO A 48 27.60 -0.81 31.00
C PRO A 48 27.45 -0.20 29.60
N ALA A 49 26.27 0.37 29.33
CA ALA A 49 25.82 0.87 28.03
C ALA A 49 26.53 2.15 27.49
N SER A 50 27.70 2.52 28.01
CA SER A 50 28.45 3.71 27.59
C SER A 50 29.65 3.40 26.68
N GLU A 51 30.05 2.14 26.50
CA GLU A 51 31.21 1.77 25.65
C GLU A 51 30.85 1.22 24.27
N ALA A 52 29.57 0.95 23.98
CA ALA A 52 29.13 0.47 22.66
C ALA A 52 28.92 1.60 21.64
N ALA A 53 28.83 2.86 22.08
CA ALA A 53 28.52 4.00 21.22
C ALA A 53 29.75 4.63 20.52
N ALA A 54 30.98 4.31 20.95
CA ALA A 54 32.20 4.95 20.42
C ALA A 54 32.91 4.16 19.30
N ARG A 55 32.43 2.97 18.91
CA ARG A 55 33.02 2.14 17.84
C ARG A 55 32.29 2.18 16.50
N ILE A 56 31.21 2.96 16.39
CA ILE A 56 30.39 3.06 15.15
C ILE A 56 30.59 4.40 14.41
N LEU A 57 31.25 5.37 15.03
CA LEU A 57 31.51 6.69 14.43
C LEU A 57 33.02 6.87 14.22
N GLY A 58 33.51 6.41 13.08
CA GLY A 58 34.91 6.58 12.67
C GLY A 58 35.29 8.04 12.52
N GLN A 59 35.87 8.62 13.57
CA GLN A 59 36.56 9.91 13.52
C GLN A 59 38.04 9.72 13.88
N PRO A 60 38.97 10.38 13.16
CA PRO A 60 40.40 10.31 13.46
C PRO A 60 40.72 11.14 14.71
N PRO A 61 41.66 10.70 15.57
CA PRO A 61 41.89 11.35 16.85
C PRO A 61 42.69 12.65 16.69
N THR A 62 42.06 13.77 17.00
CA THR A 62 42.75 15.03 17.33
C THR A 62 43.12 15.02 18.81
N GLY A 63 44.40 14.74 19.06
CA GLY A 63 45.32 15.35 20.04
C GLY A 63 44.92 15.59 21.49
N THR A 64 45.78 15.12 22.41
CA THR A 64 46.14 15.91 23.60
C THR A 64 47.61 15.74 23.95
N ARG A 65 48.27 16.90 24.06
CA ARG A 65 49.62 17.17 24.55
C ARG A 65 49.83 16.67 25.98
N SER A 66 51.03 16.16 26.27
CA SER A 66 51.65 16.25 27.59
C SER A 66 53.16 16.51 27.48
N GLY A 67 53.59 17.65 28.03
CA GLY A 67 54.86 17.88 28.74
C GLY A 67 56.21 17.45 28.13
N GLY A 68 56.95 18.44 27.65
CA GLY A 68 58.30 18.78 28.14
C GLY A 68 59.50 17.88 27.77
N HIS A 69 60.40 18.39 26.91
CA HIS A 69 61.81 18.64 27.27
C HIS A 69 62.62 19.32 26.13
N ARG A 70 63.29 20.42 26.51
CA ARG A 70 64.63 20.94 26.14
C ARG A 70 65.10 21.08 24.67
N ALA A 71 65.33 22.37 24.35
CA ALA A 71 66.59 23.00 23.90
C ALA A 71 67.17 22.72 22.50
N GLY A 72 67.44 23.80 21.75
CA GLY A 72 68.39 23.76 20.62
C GLY A 72 68.30 24.88 19.57
N ARG A 73 68.79 26.06 19.94
CA ARG A 73 69.32 27.20 19.15
C ARG A 73 69.62 27.07 17.62
N ARG A 74 69.49 28.24 16.96
CA ARG A 74 70.11 28.79 15.71
C ARG A 74 69.44 28.35 14.39
N GLY A 75 69.17 29.17 13.37
CA GLY A 75 69.48 30.57 13.03
C GLY A 75 69.71 30.70 11.49
N LEU A 76 69.28 31.82 10.87
CA LEU A 76 69.59 32.32 9.49
C LEU A 76 68.90 31.59 8.31
N GLU A 77 68.51 32.15 7.15
CA GLU A 77 68.20 33.48 6.56
C GLU A 77 67.43 33.16 5.24
N PRO A 78 66.76 34.12 4.55
CA PRO A 78 65.88 33.87 3.41
C PRO A 78 66.60 33.92 2.05
N GLY A 79 66.28 33.04 1.10
CA GLY A 79 66.94 33.04 -0.22
C GLY A 79 66.19 32.34 -1.36
N ARG A 80 65.70 33.17 -2.29
CA ARG A 80 65.44 33.01 -3.75
C ARG A 80 64.49 31.91 -4.29
N PRO A 81 63.70 32.21 -5.35
CA PRO A 81 62.84 31.25 -6.04
C PRO A 81 63.58 30.55 -7.21
N PRO A 82 63.16 29.34 -7.62
CA PRO A 82 63.55 28.73 -8.90
C PRO A 82 62.38 28.72 -9.94
N PRO A 83 62.68 28.46 -11.23
CA PRO A 83 62.18 29.25 -12.36
C PRO A 83 61.18 28.55 -13.30
N GLU A 84 60.67 29.34 -14.25
CA GLU A 84 59.87 28.94 -15.42
C GLU A 84 60.62 28.02 -16.41
N ASP A 85 59.82 27.19 -17.08
CA ASP A 85 59.99 26.56 -18.39
C ASP A 85 61.02 25.42 -18.60
N ALA A 86 60.47 24.20 -18.63
CA ALA A 86 60.94 23.12 -19.51
C ALA A 86 59.71 22.47 -20.18
N GLY A 87 59.44 22.86 -21.43
CA GLY A 87 58.37 22.29 -22.23
C GLY A 87 58.70 20.90 -22.77
N TRP A 88 57.73 19.98 -22.68
CA TRP A 88 57.59 18.87 -23.62
C TRP A 88 56.13 18.75 -24.05
N GLN A 89 55.94 18.89 -25.36
CA GLN A 89 54.69 18.85 -26.10
C GLN A 89 53.91 17.54 -25.86
N GLN A 90 52.65 17.65 -25.40
CA GLN A 90 51.66 16.60 -25.63
C GLN A 90 50.68 17.06 -26.71
N ARG A 91 50.79 16.41 -27.87
CA ARG A 91 49.95 16.57 -29.06
C ARG A 91 48.47 16.55 -28.67
N ARG A 92 47.74 17.63 -28.96
CA ARG A 92 46.29 17.59 -29.10
C ARG A 92 45.96 16.71 -30.32
N ARG A 93 45.35 15.55 -30.10
CA ARG A 93 44.66 14.83 -31.18
C ARG A 93 43.39 15.60 -31.52
N PRO A 94 43.08 15.88 -32.79
CA PRO A 94 41.76 16.40 -33.15
C PRO A 94 40.70 15.34 -32.84
N ALA A 95 39.59 15.78 -32.23
CA ALA A 95 38.46 14.94 -31.91
C ALA A 95 37.84 14.37 -33.20
N SER A 96 37.70 13.05 -33.27
CA SER A 96 36.94 12.34 -34.29
C SER A 96 35.44 12.69 -34.18
N PRO A 97 34.69 12.92 -35.28
CA PRO A 97 33.32 13.45 -35.20
C PRO A 97 32.21 12.42 -34.88
N THR A 98 32.52 11.23 -34.37
CA THR A 98 31.57 10.08 -34.40
C THR A 98 31.31 9.38 -33.07
N ALA A 99 31.56 10.01 -31.93
CA ALA A 99 31.11 9.48 -30.64
C ALA A 99 29.86 10.22 -30.15
N PRO A 100 28.70 9.55 -29.96
CA PRO A 100 27.56 10.19 -29.32
C PRO A 100 27.94 10.56 -27.88
N ARG A 101 27.66 11.80 -27.47
CA ARG A 101 27.79 12.22 -26.07
C ARG A 101 26.93 11.26 -25.23
N ALA A 102 27.56 10.55 -24.32
CA ALA A 102 26.83 9.80 -23.30
C ALA A 102 25.86 10.78 -22.60
N PRO A 103 24.57 10.42 -22.45
CA PRO A 103 23.64 11.28 -21.74
C PRO A 103 24.16 11.50 -20.31
N PRO A 104 23.90 12.66 -19.71
CA PRO A 104 24.32 12.92 -18.34
C PRO A 104 23.73 11.82 -17.46
N VAL A 105 24.61 11.06 -16.81
CA VAL A 105 24.24 10.10 -15.77
C VAL A 105 23.60 10.92 -14.67
N CYS A 106 22.27 11.03 -14.72
CA CYS A 106 21.49 11.66 -13.67
C CYS A 106 21.85 10.93 -12.38
N THR A 107 22.45 11.67 -11.45
CA THR A 107 23.06 11.19 -10.22
C THR A 107 22.15 10.17 -9.53
N ARG A 108 22.57 8.91 -9.57
CA ARG A 108 21.89 7.75 -8.95
C ARG A 108 21.74 7.88 -7.42
N SER A 109 22.33 8.91 -6.80
CA SER A 109 22.29 9.12 -5.35
C SER A 109 20.99 9.82 -4.90
N ALA A 110 20.66 11.01 -5.40
CA ALA A 110 19.55 11.84 -4.90
C ALA A 110 18.16 11.19 -5.08
N SER A 111 17.92 10.53 -6.20
CA SER A 111 16.67 9.79 -6.45
C SER A 111 16.52 8.55 -5.55
N SER A 112 17.64 7.94 -5.13
CA SER A 112 17.62 6.81 -4.20
C SER A 112 17.35 7.23 -2.74
N TRP A 113 17.73 8.46 -2.36
CA TRP A 113 17.51 9.01 -1.02
C TRP A 113 16.06 9.47 -0.84
N ALA A 114 15.49 10.19 -1.81
CA ALA A 114 14.09 10.62 -1.78
C ALA A 114 13.11 9.44 -1.74
N SER A 115 13.43 8.35 -2.44
CA SER A 115 12.61 7.13 -2.46
C SER A 115 12.58 6.35 -1.13
N ARG A 116 13.56 6.53 -0.23
CA ARG A 116 13.65 5.77 1.03
C ARG A 116 12.72 6.31 2.13
N TRP A 117 12.52 7.62 2.20
CA TRP A 117 11.68 8.26 3.24
C TRP A 117 10.22 8.42 2.83
N THR A 118 9.93 8.49 1.53
CA THR A 118 8.56 8.68 1.03
C THR A 118 7.67 7.48 1.30
N ARG A 119 8.16 6.24 1.20
CA ARG A 119 7.33 5.04 1.40
C ARG A 119 6.75 4.91 2.82
N PRO A 120 7.54 5.02 3.91
CA PRO A 120 6.99 5.08 5.26
C PRO A 120 5.99 6.22 5.43
N LEU A 121 6.31 7.41 4.91
CA LEU A 121 5.45 8.59 5.01
C LEU A 121 4.11 8.39 4.28
N MET A 122 4.11 7.74 3.12
CA MET A 122 2.90 7.42 2.35
C MET A 122 1.95 6.52 3.16
N ILE A 123 2.48 5.48 3.83
CA ILE A 123 1.70 4.56 4.65
C ILE A 123 1.18 5.25 5.91
N VAL A 124 2.02 6.02 6.60
CA VAL A 124 1.60 6.82 7.77
C VAL A 124 0.50 7.80 7.37
N THR A 125 0.62 8.46 6.23
CA THR A 125 -0.40 9.37 5.70
C THR A 125 -1.73 8.65 5.44
N GLN A 126 -1.69 7.46 4.82
CA GLN A 126 -2.90 6.64 4.63
C GLN A 126 -3.57 6.30 5.96
N LYS A 127 -2.79 5.86 6.96
CA LYS A 127 -3.27 5.52 8.29
C LYS A 127 -3.89 6.72 9.01
N ILE A 128 -3.25 7.89 8.95
CA ILE A 128 -3.76 9.13 9.56
C ILE A 128 -5.10 9.51 8.94
N ILE A 129 -5.19 9.54 7.60
CA ILE A 129 -6.41 9.89 6.89
C ILE A 129 -7.52 8.85 7.16
N ALA A 130 -7.18 7.56 7.14
CA ALA A 130 -8.12 6.49 7.43
C ALA A 130 -8.72 6.64 8.84
N LEU A 131 -7.87 6.85 9.85
CA LEU A 131 -8.33 7.04 11.22
C LEU A 131 -9.17 8.31 11.38
N ALA A 132 -8.77 9.42 10.74
CA ALA A 132 -9.53 10.67 10.79
C ALA A 132 -10.97 10.46 10.27
N PHE A 133 -11.13 9.77 9.13
CA PHE A 133 -12.45 9.43 8.61
C PHE A 133 -13.20 8.43 9.49
N GLN A 134 -12.53 7.44 10.08
CA GLN A 134 -13.16 6.48 10.99
C GLN A 134 -13.68 7.14 12.27
N VAL A 135 -12.94 8.10 12.82
CA VAL A 135 -13.36 8.91 13.97
C VAL A 135 -14.52 9.82 13.59
N HIS A 136 -14.45 10.49 12.44
CA HIS A 136 -15.54 11.30 11.93
C HIS A 136 -16.82 10.49 11.73
N ASP A 137 -16.74 9.28 11.16
CA ASP A 137 -17.89 8.41 10.99
C ASP A 137 -18.47 7.90 12.33
N GLY A 138 -17.64 7.71 13.36
CA GLY A 138 -18.09 7.22 14.66
C GLY A 138 -18.59 8.27 15.66
N LEU A 139 -18.06 9.50 15.58
CA LEU A 139 -18.41 10.59 16.51
C LEU A 139 -19.22 11.72 15.85
N GLY A 140 -19.06 11.92 14.53
CA GLY A 140 -19.63 13.07 13.81
C GLY A 140 -20.80 12.73 12.90
N ARG A 141 -21.17 11.45 12.76
CA ARG A 141 -22.25 11.01 11.86
C ARG A 141 -23.22 10.08 12.59
N ARG A 142 -24.49 10.11 12.16
CA ARG A 142 -25.50 9.19 12.66
C ARG A 142 -25.35 7.83 12.02
N ALA A 143 -25.68 6.76 12.75
CA ALA A 143 -25.47 5.39 12.31
C ALA A 143 -26.27 5.06 11.04
N GLU A 144 -27.45 5.66 10.86
CA GLU A 144 -28.32 5.42 9.69
C GLU A 144 -27.74 6.00 8.40
N ASP A 145 -26.87 7.00 8.51
CA ASP A 145 -26.26 7.66 7.36
C ASP A 145 -25.00 6.91 6.87
N LEU A 146 -24.51 5.93 7.62
CA LEU A 146 -23.28 5.18 7.32
C LEU A 146 -23.56 4.01 6.37
N SER A 147 -22.63 3.71 5.47
CA SER A 147 -22.62 2.42 4.79
C SER A 147 -22.31 1.30 5.79
N VAL A 148 -22.68 0.06 5.47
CA VAL A 148 -22.37 -1.12 6.31
C VAL A 148 -20.88 -1.18 6.69
N GLU A 149 -20.01 -0.90 5.74
CA GLU A 149 -18.56 -0.92 5.97
C GLU A 149 -18.06 0.28 6.78
N GLN A 150 -18.62 1.48 6.56
CA GLN A 150 -18.32 2.66 7.39
C GLN A 150 -18.76 2.41 8.83
N HIS A 151 -19.94 1.84 9.04
CA HIS A 151 -20.43 1.50 10.37
C HIS A 151 -19.53 0.46 11.06
N ARG A 152 -19.05 -0.56 10.34
CA ARG A 152 -18.13 -1.58 10.87
C ARG A 152 -16.80 -0.99 11.35
N LEU A 153 -16.27 0.00 10.63
CA LEU A 153 -14.96 0.60 10.88
C LEU A 153 -15.02 1.89 11.72
N ALA A 154 -16.22 2.37 12.04
CA ALA A 154 -16.42 3.60 12.79
C ALA A 154 -15.80 3.51 14.19
N VAL A 155 -15.02 4.52 14.54
CA VAL A 155 -14.35 4.65 15.84
C VAL A 155 -15.19 5.54 16.73
N LYS A 156 -15.93 4.91 17.66
CA LYS A 156 -16.89 5.57 18.57
C LYS A 156 -16.24 6.22 19.79
N VAL A 157 -14.97 5.93 20.05
CA VAL A 157 -14.21 6.49 21.17
C VAL A 157 -12.86 6.96 20.62
N LYS A 158 -12.50 8.21 20.92
CA LYS A 158 -11.23 8.77 20.47
C LYS A 158 -10.06 7.94 21.02
N PRO A 159 -9.11 7.51 20.17
CA PRO A 159 -7.92 6.81 20.63
C PRO A 159 -7.12 7.67 21.61
N SER A 160 -6.53 7.03 22.61
CA SER A 160 -5.48 7.64 23.42
C SER A 160 -4.25 7.96 22.57
N PHE A 161 -3.40 8.86 23.06
CA PHE A 161 -2.16 9.21 22.37
C PHE A 161 -1.26 7.98 22.17
N LEU A 162 -1.23 7.07 23.14
CA LEU A 162 -0.44 5.84 23.06
C LEU A 162 -0.97 4.89 21.98
N GLU A 163 -2.28 4.63 21.93
CA GLU A 163 -2.88 3.80 20.88
C GLU A 163 -2.66 4.38 19.48
N TYR A 164 -2.77 5.70 19.36
CA TYR A 164 -2.50 6.42 18.12
C TYR A 164 -1.06 6.23 17.66
N LEU A 165 -0.08 6.47 18.53
CA LEU A 165 1.34 6.26 18.19
C LEU A 165 1.64 4.79 17.89
N SER A 166 1.08 3.86 18.67
CA SER A 166 1.24 2.42 18.46
C SER A 166 0.73 1.98 17.08
N TYR A 167 -0.44 2.48 16.67
CA TYR A 167 -1.02 2.21 15.36
C TYR A 167 -0.17 2.77 14.20
N LEU A 168 0.30 4.01 14.32
CA LEU A 168 1.11 4.64 13.28
C LEU A 168 2.49 3.99 13.15
N LEU A 169 3.16 3.78 14.28
CA LEU A 169 4.54 3.30 14.37
C LEU A 169 4.66 1.78 14.48
N ASN A 170 3.58 1.04 14.23
CA ASN A 170 3.58 -0.41 14.20
C ASN A 170 4.71 -0.94 13.29
N PHE A 171 5.74 -1.54 13.91
CA PHE A 171 6.98 -1.94 13.25
C PHE A 171 6.76 -2.92 12.08
N MET A 172 5.70 -3.73 12.12
CA MET A 172 5.38 -4.70 11.08
C MET A 172 4.95 -4.05 9.74
N SER A 173 4.47 -2.80 9.79
CA SER A 173 3.90 -2.11 8.62
C SER A 173 4.51 -0.73 8.35
N VAL A 174 5.50 -0.31 9.14
CA VAL A 174 6.03 1.06 9.10
C VAL A 174 6.80 1.39 7.82
N ILE A 175 7.46 0.41 7.18
CA ILE A 175 8.34 0.68 6.04
C ILE A 175 7.60 0.66 4.69
N ALA A 176 6.83 -0.39 4.43
CA ALA A 176 6.23 -0.64 3.11
C ALA A 176 4.73 -0.94 3.17
N GLY A 177 4.09 -0.73 4.33
CA GLY A 177 2.73 -1.18 4.59
C GLY A 177 2.70 -2.65 4.96
N PRO A 178 1.55 -3.33 4.81
CA PRO A 178 0.28 -2.86 4.25
C PRO A 178 -0.47 -1.84 5.13
N CYS A 179 -1.28 -0.97 4.50
CA CYS A 179 -2.23 -0.12 5.21
C CYS A 179 -3.30 -0.99 5.89
N ASN A 180 -3.67 -0.65 7.13
CA ASN A 180 -4.62 -1.39 7.96
C ASN A 180 -5.55 -0.43 8.69
N ASN A 181 -6.75 -0.88 9.06
CA ASN A 181 -7.69 -0.07 9.82
C ASN A 181 -7.31 -0.03 11.29
N PHE A 182 -7.66 1.06 11.97
CA PHE A 182 -7.37 1.22 13.40
C PHE A 182 -8.06 0.14 14.26
N LYS A 183 -9.34 -0.15 13.98
CA LYS A 183 -10.09 -1.18 14.71
C LYS A 183 -9.45 -2.57 14.61
N ASP A 184 -9.09 -2.99 13.39
CA ASP A 184 -8.42 -4.28 13.17
C ASP A 184 -7.08 -4.33 13.94
N TYR A 185 -6.34 -3.23 13.97
CA TYR A 185 -5.09 -3.12 14.73
C TYR A 185 -5.29 -3.22 16.24
N VAL A 186 -6.29 -2.52 16.80
CA VAL A 186 -6.61 -2.59 18.24
C VAL A 186 -7.05 -4.00 18.63
N ASP A 187 -7.93 -4.62 17.86
CA ASP A 187 -8.37 -5.99 18.12
C ASP A 187 -7.19 -6.98 18.03
N PHE A 188 -6.17 -6.70 17.22
CA PHE A 188 -4.95 -7.50 17.15
C PHE A 188 -4.09 -7.35 18.41
N ILE A 189 -3.73 -6.14 18.82
CA ILE A 189 -2.86 -5.91 19.99
C ILE A 189 -3.52 -6.35 21.30
N GLU A 190 -4.85 -6.35 21.38
CA GLU A 190 -5.61 -6.85 22.53
C GLU A 190 -5.85 -8.37 22.47
N GLY A 191 -5.41 -9.05 21.41
CA GLY A 191 -5.56 -10.50 21.24
C GLY A 191 -6.99 -10.97 20.94
N ARG A 192 -7.90 -10.06 20.57
CA ARG A 192 -9.32 -10.36 20.28
C ARG A 192 -9.61 -10.61 18.79
N HIS A 193 -8.68 -10.29 17.90
CA HIS A 193 -8.86 -10.32 16.44
C HIS A 193 -9.36 -11.66 15.89
N ILE A 194 -8.78 -12.80 16.30
CA ILE A 194 -9.22 -14.12 15.82
C ILE A 194 -10.69 -14.38 16.20
N HIS A 195 -11.03 -14.16 17.47
CA HIS A 195 -12.39 -14.34 17.96
C HIS A 195 -13.39 -13.45 17.22
N MET A 196 -13.06 -12.17 17.06
CA MET A 196 -13.91 -11.21 16.35
C MET A 196 -14.12 -11.61 14.89
N LYS A 197 -13.07 -12.02 14.17
CA LYS A 197 -13.19 -12.47 12.77
C LYS A 197 -13.99 -13.76 12.62
N LEU A 198 -13.88 -14.69 13.57
CA LEU A 198 -14.69 -15.91 13.57
C LEU A 198 -16.18 -15.64 13.84
N LEU A 199 -16.48 -14.66 14.71
CA LEU A 199 -17.85 -14.17 14.92
C LEU A 199 -18.41 -13.48 13.66
N GLU A 200 -17.62 -12.64 12.99
CA GLU A 200 -18.03 -11.96 11.74
C GLU A 200 -18.48 -12.96 10.65
N VAL A 201 -17.85 -14.14 10.59
CA VAL A 201 -18.17 -15.18 9.60
C VAL A 201 -19.13 -16.25 10.11
N ASN A 202 -19.78 -16.04 11.27
CA ASN A 202 -20.69 -16.99 11.91
C ASN A 202 -20.10 -18.42 12.01
N TRP A 203 -18.81 -18.50 12.34
CA TRP A 203 -18.12 -19.79 12.38
C TRP A 203 -18.74 -20.70 13.44
N LYS A 204 -19.16 -21.89 13.02
CA LYS A 204 -19.67 -22.92 13.93
C LYS A 204 -18.51 -23.74 14.48
N GLN A 205 -18.52 -23.94 15.79
CA GLN A 205 -17.55 -24.72 16.55
C GLN A 205 -17.58 -26.19 16.09
N LYS A 206 -16.80 -26.53 15.06
CA LYS A 206 -16.66 -27.91 14.56
C LYS A 206 -15.76 -28.72 15.50
N GLY A 207 -16.32 -29.22 16.61
CA GLY A 207 -15.63 -30.17 17.50
C GLY A 207 -14.48 -29.61 18.33
N PHE A 208 -14.26 -28.30 18.37
CA PHE A 208 -13.28 -27.68 19.25
C PHE A 208 -13.91 -27.41 20.62
N HIS A 209 -13.26 -27.78 21.72
CA HIS A 209 -13.73 -27.44 23.07
C HIS A 209 -13.39 -25.99 23.49
N SER A 210 -12.48 -25.33 22.75
CA SER A 210 -12.01 -23.97 22.96
C SER A 210 -11.94 -23.17 21.64
N LEU A 211 -11.70 -21.87 21.72
CA LEU A 211 -11.41 -21.05 20.54
C LEU A 211 -10.21 -21.65 19.77
N PRO A 212 -10.30 -21.80 18.43
CA PRO A 212 -9.19 -22.32 17.65
C PRO A 212 -8.06 -21.29 17.63
N GLU A 213 -6.83 -21.77 17.77
CA GLU A 213 -5.60 -20.99 17.57
C GLU A 213 -4.99 -21.35 16.21
N PRO A 214 -5.39 -20.67 15.12
CA PRO A 214 -4.91 -21.00 13.79
C PRO A 214 -3.41 -20.72 13.67
N SER A 215 -2.65 -21.68 13.14
CA SER A 215 -1.22 -21.49 12.88
C SER A 215 -0.98 -20.69 11.59
N PRO A 216 -0.18 -19.62 11.62
CA PRO A 216 0.16 -18.85 10.42
C PRO A 216 1.24 -19.51 9.55
N MET A 217 1.90 -20.58 10.03
CA MET A 217 3.12 -21.11 9.42
C MET A 217 2.98 -21.49 7.95
N GLY A 218 1.88 -22.16 7.58
CA GLY A 218 1.62 -22.51 6.17
C GLY A 218 1.52 -21.29 5.27
N ALA A 219 0.79 -20.27 5.71
CA ALA A 219 0.64 -19.01 4.97
C ALA A 219 1.97 -18.25 4.87
N VAL A 220 2.76 -18.22 5.96
CA VAL A 220 4.07 -17.56 5.98
C VAL A 220 5.04 -18.26 5.03
N ILE A 221 5.19 -19.59 5.10
CA ILE A 221 6.08 -20.35 4.21
C ILE A 221 5.69 -20.12 2.74
N HIS A 222 4.41 -20.21 2.42
CA HIS A 222 3.92 -19.94 1.06
C HIS A 222 4.29 -18.54 0.57
N LYS A 223 4.06 -17.50 1.39
CA LYS A 223 4.40 -16.10 1.05
C LYS A 223 5.92 -15.88 0.96
N LEU A 224 6.73 -16.55 1.77
CA LEU A 224 8.19 -16.50 1.67
C LEU A 224 8.70 -17.15 0.37
N CYS A 225 8.14 -18.29 -0.04
CA CYS A 225 8.44 -18.89 -1.33
C CYS A 225 8.11 -17.94 -2.50
N MET A 226 6.92 -17.34 -2.49
CA MET A 226 6.52 -16.35 -3.50
C MET A 226 7.43 -15.13 -3.52
N THR A 227 7.89 -14.69 -2.35
CA THR A 227 8.85 -13.58 -2.19
C THR A 227 10.19 -13.93 -2.84
N LEU A 228 10.73 -15.12 -2.58
CA LEU A 228 11.99 -15.59 -3.15
C LEU A 228 11.91 -15.67 -4.68
N VAL A 229 10.86 -16.30 -5.22
CA VAL A 229 10.64 -16.40 -6.67
C VAL A 229 10.55 -15.01 -7.31
N SER A 230 9.78 -14.11 -6.70
CA SER A 230 9.61 -12.74 -7.21
C SER A 230 10.92 -11.94 -7.18
N LEU A 231 11.76 -12.14 -6.16
CA LEU A 231 13.08 -11.51 -6.08
C LEU A 231 14.00 -11.98 -7.20
N LEU A 232 14.07 -13.30 -7.43
CA LEU A 232 14.89 -13.88 -8.49
C LEU A 232 14.43 -13.36 -9.87
N LEU A 233 13.12 -13.36 -10.13
CA LEU A 233 12.56 -12.82 -11.36
C LEU A 233 12.86 -11.32 -11.51
N PHE A 234 12.78 -10.53 -10.44
CA PHE A 234 13.10 -9.11 -10.48
C PHE A 234 14.56 -8.86 -10.89
N LEU A 235 15.50 -9.56 -10.25
CA LEU A 235 16.94 -9.39 -10.49
C LEU A 235 17.35 -9.81 -11.92
N THR A 236 16.69 -10.84 -12.47
CA THR A 236 16.99 -11.35 -13.82
C THR A 236 16.26 -10.58 -14.93
N LEU A 237 14.95 -10.33 -14.77
CA LEU A 237 14.14 -9.78 -15.87
C LEU A 237 14.37 -8.28 -16.09
N THR A 238 14.63 -7.51 -15.03
CA THR A 238 14.79 -6.05 -15.17
C THR A 238 16.11 -5.63 -15.81
N THR A 239 17.13 -6.48 -15.70
CA THR A 239 18.40 -6.30 -16.41
C THR A 239 18.30 -6.74 -17.87
N THR A 240 17.52 -7.78 -18.15
CA THR A 240 17.32 -8.33 -19.50
C THR A 240 16.37 -7.48 -20.36
N PHE A 241 15.33 -6.89 -19.75
CA PHE A 241 14.28 -6.14 -20.45
C PHE A 241 14.17 -4.70 -19.91
N PRO A 242 15.11 -3.81 -20.26
CA PRO A 242 15.11 -2.44 -19.75
C PRO A 242 13.97 -1.61 -20.34
N VAL A 243 13.30 -0.83 -19.48
CA VAL A 243 12.18 0.03 -19.88
C VAL A 243 12.57 1.13 -20.86
N THR A 244 13.83 1.56 -20.85
CA THR A 244 14.36 2.61 -21.72
C THR A 244 14.27 2.24 -23.20
N CYS A 245 14.38 0.95 -23.55
CA CYS A 245 14.30 0.52 -24.94
C CYS A 245 12.93 0.81 -25.59
N LEU A 246 11.86 1.03 -24.82
CA LEU A 246 10.56 1.42 -25.37
C LEU A 246 10.56 2.79 -26.07
N VAL A 247 11.53 3.64 -25.73
CA VAL A 247 11.63 5.01 -26.22
C VAL A 247 12.94 5.28 -26.96
N ASP A 248 13.81 4.27 -27.10
CA ASP A 248 15.05 4.38 -27.85
C ASP A 248 14.76 4.55 -29.35
N ASP A 249 15.36 5.57 -29.97
CA ASP A 249 15.13 5.90 -31.37
C ASP A 249 15.38 4.70 -32.30
N TRP A 250 16.49 3.99 -32.11
CA TRP A 250 16.83 2.83 -32.95
C TRP A 250 15.75 1.75 -32.91
N PHE A 251 15.15 1.50 -31.74
CA PHE A 251 14.12 0.49 -31.56
C PHE A 251 12.80 0.97 -32.16
N VAL A 252 12.41 2.20 -31.87
CA VAL A 252 11.15 2.79 -32.35
C VAL A 252 11.10 2.87 -33.88
N HIS A 253 12.24 3.17 -34.53
CA HIS A 253 12.33 3.26 -36.00
C HIS A 253 12.41 1.89 -36.68
N LYS A 254 13.06 0.90 -36.06
CA LYS A 254 13.25 -0.43 -36.67
C LYS A 254 12.08 -1.39 -36.40
N ALA A 255 11.47 -1.30 -35.22
CA ALA A 255 10.42 -2.22 -34.80
C ALA A 255 9.05 -1.78 -35.34
N ASN A 256 8.30 -2.74 -35.91
CA ASN A 256 6.92 -2.50 -36.30
C ASN A 256 6.02 -2.35 -35.06
N PHE A 257 4.77 -1.90 -35.27
CA PHE A 257 3.82 -1.67 -34.18
C PHE A 257 3.62 -2.89 -33.27
N LEU A 258 3.47 -4.10 -33.85
CA LEU A 258 3.22 -5.30 -33.07
C LEU A 258 4.44 -5.70 -32.23
N THR A 259 5.66 -5.58 -32.78
CA THR A 259 6.91 -5.81 -32.04
C THR A 259 7.04 -4.84 -30.87
N ARG A 260 6.74 -3.55 -31.08
CA ARG A 260 6.73 -2.55 -30.00
C ARG A 260 5.70 -2.90 -28.93
N LEU A 261 4.49 -3.29 -29.32
CA LEU A 261 3.42 -3.68 -28.41
C LEU A 261 3.76 -4.93 -27.58
N CYS A 262 4.33 -5.96 -28.22
CA CYS A 262 4.81 -7.16 -27.52
C CYS A 262 5.94 -6.83 -26.55
N TYR A 263 6.90 -5.99 -26.95
CA TYR A 263 7.99 -5.57 -26.07
C TYR A 263 7.48 -4.76 -24.87
N LEU A 264 6.51 -3.86 -25.08
CA LEU A 264 5.82 -3.16 -24.00
C LEU A 264 5.23 -4.13 -22.99
N TYR A 265 4.50 -5.15 -23.45
CA TYR A 265 3.95 -6.18 -22.56
C TYR A 265 5.06 -6.86 -21.75
N VAL A 266 6.11 -7.36 -22.41
CA VAL A 266 7.22 -8.08 -21.78
C VAL A 266 7.96 -7.22 -20.76
N VAL A 267 8.31 -5.98 -21.10
CA VAL A 267 8.99 -5.04 -20.18
C VAL A 267 8.12 -4.71 -18.96
N MET A 268 6.81 -4.53 -19.16
CA MET A 268 5.89 -4.31 -18.05
C MET A 268 5.79 -5.56 -17.17
N GLN A 269 5.78 -6.77 -17.74
CA GLN A 269 5.85 -8.01 -16.96
C GLN A 269 7.15 -8.09 -16.17
N ALA A 270 8.29 -7.79 -16.79
CA ALA A 270 9.60 -7.75 -16.14
C ALA A 270 9.69 -6.75 -14.99
N SER A 271 8.90 -5.67 -15.04
CA SER A 271 8.89 -4.61 -14.02
C SER A 271 8.03 -4.93 -12.79
N LYS A 272 7.09 -5.89 -12.87
CA LYS A 272 6.16 -6.23 -11.78
C LYS A 272 6.79 -6.97 -10.58
N PRO A 273 7.70 -7.94 -10.76
CA PRO A 273 8.19 -8.78 -9.66
C PRO A 273 8.76 -8.03 -8.46
N LYS A 274 9.30 -6.81 -8.64
CA LYS A 274 9.75 -5.96 -7.51
C LYS A 274 8.63 -5.63 -6.52
N TYR A 275 7.40 -5.42 -7.02
CA TYR A 275 6.23 -5.16 -6.19
C TYR A 275 5.71 -6.45 -5.55
N TYR A 276 5.74 -7.57 -6.29
CA TYR A 276 5.37 -8.87 -5.76
C TYR A 276 6.28 -9.27 -4.60
N PHE A 277 7.58 -9.08 -4.76
CA PHE A 277 8.56 -9.24 -3.71
C PHE A 277 8.24 -8.37 -2.48
N ALA A 278 8.23 -7.04 -2.64
CA ALA A 278 8.14 -6.13 -1.51
C ALA A 278 6.83 -6.26 -0.72
N TRP A 279 5.70 -6.35 -1.42
CA TRP A 279 4.39 -6.41 -0.76
C TRP A 279 4.06 -7.80 -0.20
N THR A 280 4.50 -8.88 -0.85
CA THR A 280 4.30 -10.23 -0.30
C THR A 280 5.19 -10.47 0.93
N LEU A 281 6.40 -9.90 0.96
CA LEU A 281 7.26 -9.96 2.14
C LEU A 281 6.66 -9.20 3.32
N ALA A 282 6.16 -7.98 3.09
CA ALA A 282 5.49 -7.20 4.13
C ALA A 282 4.28 -7.94 4.71
N ASP A 283 3.51 -8.58 3.85
CA ASP A 283 2.37 -9.40 4.23
C ASP A 283 2.80 -10.66 5.02
N ALA A 284 3.88 -11.34 4.61
CA ALA A 284 4.46 -12.46 5.37
C ALA A 284 4.89 -12.07 6.80
N VAL A 285 5.47 -10.88 6.99
CA VAL A 285 5.86 -10.36 8.31
C VAL A 285 4.64 -10.16 9.21
N ASN A 286 3.56 -9.57 8.68
CA ASN A 286 2.33 -9.38 9.46
C ASN A 286 1.66 -10.72 9.79
N ASN A 287 1.68 -11.68 8.87
CA ASN A 287 1.19 -13.04 9.13
C ASN A 287 2.02 -13.77 10.20
N ALA A 288 3.35 -13.63 10.17
CA ALA A 288 4.24 -14.26 11.16
C ALA A 288 3.95 -13.76 12.58
N ALA A 289 3.49 -12.52 12.72
CA ALA A 289 3.06 -11.94 13.98
C ALA A 289 1.60 -12.26 14.36
N GLY A 290 0.83 -12.91 13.49
CA GLY A 290 -0.59 -13.24 13.70
C GLY A 290 -1.59 -12.21 13.18
N PHE A 291 -1.16 -11.03 12.74
CA PHE A 291 -2.07 -9.93 12.37
C PHE A 291 -2.82 -10.13 11.04
N GLY A 292 -2.42 -11.10 10.21
CA GLY A 292 -3.01 -11.30 8.89
C GLY A 292 -4.30 -12.12 8.84
N PHE A 293 -4.81 -12.59 9.97
CA PHE A 293 -5.98 -13.49 10.01
C PHE A 293 -7.28 -12.78 9.59
N SER A 294 -7.99 -13.33 8.60
CA SER A 294 -9.23 -12.75 8.06
C SER A 294 -10.49 -13.59 8.32
N GLY A 295 -10.35 -14.78 8.93
CA GLY A 295 -11.46 -15.68 9.21
C GLY A 295 -11.30 -17.03 8.51
N VAL A 296 -12.39 -17.58 7.98
CA VAL A 296 -12.39 -18.83 7.22
C VAL A 296 -12.82 -18.63 5.79
N ASP A 297 -12.22 -19.37 4.87
CA ASP A 297 -12.59 -19.41 3.46
C ASP A 297 -13.87 -20.24 3.23
N LYS A 298 -14.32 -20.29 1.98
CA LYS A 298 -15.51 -21.07 1.56
C LYS A 298 -15.36 -22.57 1.77
N ASN A 299 -14.12 -23.07 1.86
CA ASN A 299 -13.80 -24.47 2.06
C ASN A 299 -13.66 -24.80 3.56
N GLY A 300 -13.76 -23.79 4.43
CA GLY A 300 -13.63 -23.92 5.88
C GLY A 300 -12.19 -23.84 6.39
N ASN A 301 -11.21 -23.50 5.55
CA ASN A 301 -9.82 -23.31 5.96
C ASN A 301 -9.59 -21.91 6.50
N PHE A 302 -8.64 -21.78 7.42
CA PHE A 302 -8.24 -20.47 7.95
C PHE A 302 -7.58 -19.60 6.88
N SER A 303 -8.09 -18.39 6.71
CA SER A 303 -7.58 -17.42 5.75
C SER A 303 -6.68 -16.39 6.43
N TRP A 304 -5.59 -16.07 5.72
CA TRP A 304 -4.52 -15.18 6.20
C TRP A 304 -4.28 -14.05 5.18
N ASP A 305 -5.36 -13.45 4.71
CA ASP A 305 -5.37 -12.43 3.66
C ASP A 305 -5.92 -11.07 4.10
N LEU A 306 -6.09 -10.82 5.41
CA LEU A 306 -6.63 -9.55 5.93
C LEU A 306 -5.86 -8.32 5.43
N LEU A 307 -4.54 -8.49 5.33
CA LEU A 307 -3.59 -7.44 4.99
C LEU A 307 -2.90 -7.66 3.64
N SER A 308 -3.36 -8.65 2.87
CA SER A 308 -2.78 -8.97 1.56
C SER A 308 -2.93 -7.81 0.60
N ASN A 309 -1.81 -7.26 0.14
CA ASN A 309 -1.81 -6.20 -0.88
C ASN A 309 -1.89 -6.74 -2.31
N LEU A 310 -1.71 -8.04 -2.51
CA LEU A 310 -1.64 -8.66 -3.82
C LEU A 310 -2.40 -9.98 -3.85
N ASN A 311 -3.10 -10.19 -4.95
CA ASN A 311 -3.49 -11.53 -5.37
C ASN A 311 -2.86 -11.81 -6.74
N ILE A 312 -1.64 -12.35 -6.74
CA ILE A 312 -0.82 -12.52 -7.95
C ILE A 312 -1.57 -13.34 -9.00
N TRP A 313 -2.22 -14.44 -8.61
CA TRP A 313 -3.00 -15.26 -9.54
C TRP A 313 -4.11 -14.47 -10.24
N LYS A 314 -4.92 -13.72 -9.48
CA LYS A 314 -5.99 -12.90 -10.06
C LYS A 314 -5.48 -11.72 -10.88
N ILE A 315 -4.27 -11.22 -10.59
CA ILE A 315 -3.61 -10.21 -11.41
C ILE A 315 -3.20 -10.82 -12.76
N GLU A 316 -2.47 -11.94 -12.74
CA GLU A 316 -1.97 -12.56 -13.97
C GLU A 316 -3.07 -13.16 -14.85
N THR A 317 -4.22 -13.50 -14.26
CA THR A 317 -5.39 -14.07 -14.97
C THR A 317 -6.55 -13.07 -15.15
N ALA A 318 -6.32 -11.77 -14.92
CA ALA A 318 -7.37 -10.77 -14.97
C ALA A 318 -8.00 -10.65 -16.37
N THR A 319 -9.31 -10.91 -16.48
CA THR A 319 -10.10 -10.75 -17.72
C THR A 319 -10.80 -9.39 -17.81
N SER A 320 -10.50 -8.47 -16.89
CA SER A 320 -10.99 -7.10 -16.95
C SER A 320 -10.06 -6.15 -16.21
N PHE A 321 -10.00 -4.91 -16.68
CA PHE A 321 -9.22 -3.83 -16.05
C PHE A 321 -9.61 -3.64 -14.58
N LYS A 322 -10.91 -3.71 -14.27
CA LYS A 322 -11.42 -3.64 -12.89
C LYS A 322 -10.86 -4.78 -12.02
N MET A 323 -10.92 -6.02 -12.50
CA MET A 323 -10.39 -7.18 -11.78
C MET A 323 -8.90 -7.03 -11.49
N TYR A 324 -8.12 -6.51 -12.45
CA TYR A 324 -6.70 -6.24 -12.23
C TYR A 324 -6.50 -5.24 -11.08
N LEU A 325 -7.16 -4.07 -11.16
CA LEU A 325 -7.03 -3.00 -10.15
C LEU A 325 -7.47 -3.42 -8.75
N GLU A 326 -8.53 -4.23 -8.64
CA GLU A 326 -9.03 -4.73 -7.34
C GLU A 326 -8.09 -5.73 -6.67
N ASN A 327 -7.11 -6.28 -7.40
CA ASN A 327 -6.17 -7.26 -6.88
C ASN A 327 -4.72 -6.75 -6.80
N TRP A 328 -4.48 -5.52 -7.28
CA TRP A 328 -3.20 -4.81 -7.22
C TRP A 328 -3.22 -3.73 -6.14
N ASN A 329 -2.31 -3.82 -5.16
CA ASN A 329 -2.25 -2.89 -4.03
C ASN A 329 -3.60 -2.74 -3.30
N ILE A 330 -4.18 -3.89 -2.93
CA ILE A 330 -5.56 -4.05 -2.45
C ILE A 330 -5.88 -3.08 -1.29
N GLN A 331 -4.97 -2.92 -0.33
CA GLN A 331 -5.23 -2.06 0.84
C GLN A 331 -5.26 -0.59 0.46
N THR A 332 -4.41 -0.15 -0.48
CA THR A 332 -4.44 1.23 -1.00
C THR A 332 -5.69 1.46 -1.84
N ALA A 333 -6.08 0.51 -2.69
CA ALA A 333 -7.30 0.60 -3.48
C ALA A 333 -8.54 0.70 -2.57
N THR A 334 -8.57 -0.09 -1.50
CA THR A 334 -9.61 -0.06 -0.48
C THR A 334 -9.61 1.27 0.29
N TRP A 335 -8.44 1.78 0.65
CA TRP A 335 -8.28 3.10 1.26
C TRP A 335 -8.84 4.21 0.36
N LEU A 336 -8.39 4.29 -0.90
CA LEU A 336 -8.88 5.24 -1.90
C LEU A 336 -10.40 5.18 -2.07
N LYS A 337 -10.96 3.96 -2.10
CA LYS A 337 -12.41 3.75 -2.17
C LYS A 337 -13.13 4.38 -0.97
N ARG A 338 -12.64 4.12 0.25
CA ARG A 338 -13.25 4.57 1.50
C ARG A 338 -13.11 6.06 1.76
N VAL A 339 -11.98 6.67 1.39
CA VAL A 339 -11.70 8.08 1.69
C VAL A 339 -12.14 9.03 0.59
N CYS A 340 -12.28 8.54 -0.65
CA CYS A 340 -12.65 9.37 -1.80
C CYS A 340 -13.90 8.82 -2.50
N TYR A 341 -13.80 7.64 -3.14
CA TYR A 341 -14.83 7.14 -4.05
C TYR A 341 -16.24 7.12 -3.44
N GLU A 342 -16.38 6.62 -2.22
CA GLU A 342 -17.67 6.50 -1.52
C GLU A 342 -18.16 7.82 -0.89
N ARG A 343 -17.30 8.84 -0.84
CA ARG A 343 -17.57 10.11 -0.14
C ARG A 343 -17.83 11.28 -1.08
N VAL A 344 -17.32 11.23 -2.30
CA VAL A 344 -17.52 12.31 -3.28
C VAL A 344 -18.87 12.16 -3.99
N PRO A 345 -19.66 13.24 -4.12
CA PRO A 345 -21.00 13.18 -4.72
C PRO A 345 -20.98 13.07 -6.24
N TRP A 346 -19.90 13.52 -6.90
CA TRP A 346 -19.79 13.58 -8.35
C TRP A 346 -18.44 13.05 -8.83
N TYR A 347 -18.43 12.46 -10.03
CA TYR A 347 -17.26 11.88 -10.71
C TYR A 347 -16.34 11.01 -9.81
N PRO A 348 -16.88 10.03 -9.07
CA PRO A 348 -16.12 9.30 -8.04
C PRO A 348 -14.91 8.57 -8.58
N THR A 349 -15.00 8.01 -9.80
CA THR A 349 -13.85 7.38 -10.45
C THR A 349 -12.74 8.39 -10.74
N MET A 350 -13.03 9.50 -11.44
CA MET A 350 -12.02 10.48 -11.83
C MET A 350 -11.33 11.09 -10.61
N LEU A 351 -12.09 11.53 -9.60
CA LEU A 351 -11.51 12.12 -8.38
C LEU A 351 -10.65 11.12 -7.61
N THR A 352 -11.04 9.84 -7.58
CA THR A 352 -10.24 8.80 -6.92
C THR A 352 -8.91 8.57 -7.64
N PHE A 353 -8.89 8.58 -8.97
CA PHE A 353 -7.67 8.46 -9.76
C PHE A 353 -6.77 9.70 -9.63
N ILE A 354 -7.34 10.91 -9.56
CA ILE A 354 -6.59 12.15 -9.28
C ILE A 354 -5.96 12.08 -7.89
N LEU A 355 -6.73 11.70 -6.87
CA LEU A 355 -6.21 11.50 -5.51
C LEU A 355 -5.09 10.46 -5.50
N SER A 356 -5.24 9.36 -6.25
CA SER A 356 -4.19 8.37 -6.40
C SER A 356 -2.92 8.96 -7.02
N ALA A 357 -3.03 9.80 -8.06
CA ALA A 357 -1.86 10.46 -8.65
C ALA A 357 -1.13 11.35 -7.64
N LEU A 358 -1.88 12.18 -6.92
CA LEU A 358 -1.35 13.07 -5.88
C LEU A 358 -0.66 12.29 -4.77
N TRP A 359 -1.24 11.18 -4.33
CA TRP A 359 -0.65 10.32 -3.30
C TRP A 359 0.68 9.68 -3.74
N HIS A 360 0.82 9.31 -5.02
CA HIS A 360 2.07 8.77 -5.53
C HIS A 360 3.17 9.83 -5.64
N GLY A 361 2.80 11.09 -5.92
CA GLY A 361 3.70 12.25 -5.83
C GLY A 361 3.62 13.18 -7.03
N VAL A 362 4.67 14.01 -7.19
CA VAL A 362 4.72 15.09 -8.19
C VAL A 362 5.28 14.67 -9.55
N TYR A 363 5.77 13.43 -9.68
CA TYR A 363 6.33 12.95 -10.95
C TYR A 363 5.26 12.89 -12.05
N PRO A 364 5.48 13.51 -13.22
CA PRO A 364 4.48 13.58 -14.29
C PRO A 364 3.96 12.22 -14.76
N GLY A 365 4.79 11.18 -14.74
CA GLY A 365 4.39 9.82 -15.12
C GLY A 365 3.21 9.28 -14.31
N TYR A 366 3.06 9.68 -13.04
CA TYR A 366 1.90 9.29 -12.23
C TYR A 366 0.61 9.87 -12.80
N TYR A 367 0.58 11.16 -13.13
CA TYR A 367 -0.59 11.82 -13.68
C TYR A 367 -1.00 11.21 -15.02
N PHE A 368 -0.04 10.93 -15.92
CA PHE A 368 -0.33 10.24 -17.18
C PHE A 368 -0.95 8.86 -16.95
N THR A 369 -0.41 8.07 -16.02
CA THR A 369 -0.95 6.74 -15.70
C THR A 369 -2.35 6.81 -15.13
N PHE A 370 -2.63 7.67 -14.15
CA PHE A 370 -3.94 7.70 -13.51
C PHE A 370 -5.02 8.38 -14.37
N LEU A 371 -4.67 9.38 -15.19
CA LEU A 371 -5.60 9.95 -16.17
C LEU A 371 -5.94 8.93 -17.27
N THR A 372 -4.93 8.25 -17.82
CA THR A 372 -5.15 7.15 -18.77
C THR A 372 -5.96 6.03 -18.13
N GLY A 373 -5.65 5.68 -16.87
CA GLY A 373 -6.39 4.68 -16.11
C GLY A 373 -7.85 5.05 -15.87
N THR A 374 -8.17 6.33 -15.68
CA THR A 374 -9.57 6.80 -15.60
C THR A 374 -10.30 6.53 -16.91
N LEU A 375 -9.73 6.96 -18.03
CA LEU A 375 -10.29 6.79 -19.36
C LEU A 375 -10.52 5.30 -19.67
N VAL A 376 -9.48 4.47 -19.50
CA VAL A 376 -9.52 3.03 -19.75
C VAL A 376 -10.50 2.33 -18.81
N THR A 377 -10.62 2.75 -17.55
CA THR A 377 -11.58 2.17 -16.60
C THR A 377 -13.02 2.39 -17.06
N ILE A 378 -13.35 3.60 -17.50
CA ILE A 378 -14.70 3.95 -17.98
C ILE A 378 -14.99 3.18 -19.28
N ALA A 379 -14.06 3.15 -20.22
CA ALA A 379 -14.19 2.43 -21.47
C ALA A 379 -14.34 0.91 -21.26
N ALA A 380 -13.45 0.29 -20.48
CA ALA A 380 -13.49 -1.14 -20.20
C ALA A 380 -14.80 -1.57 -19.49
N ARG A 381 -15.31 -0.73 -18.59
CA ARG A 381 -16.61 -0.95 -17.94
C ARG A 381 -17.75 -0.87 -18.95
N THR A 382 -17.75 0.14 -19.80
CA THR A 382 -18.78 0.36 -20.83
C THR A 382 -18.81 -0.80 -21.82
N MET A 383 -17.65 -1.26 -22.30
CA MET A 383 -17.54 -2.46 -23.14
C MET A 383 -18.11 -3.70 -22.46
N ARG A 384 -17.70 -3.97 -21.21
CA ARG A 384 -18.13 -5.17 -20.50
C ARG A 384 -19.64 -5.17 -20.22
N ASN A 385 -20.23 -4.02 -19.91
CA ASN A 385 -21.66 -3.87 -19.63
C ASN A 385 -22.55 -4.01 -20.88
N ASN A 386 -22.00 -3.74 -22.06
CA ASN A 386 -22.74 -3.79 -23.32
C ASN A 386 -22.54 -5.10 -24.09
N TYR A 387 -21.40 -5.78 -23.93
CA TYR A 387 -21.09 -6.93 -24.77
C TYR A 387 -20.93 -8.26 -24.03
N ARG A 388 -20.59 -8.26 -22.74
CA ARG A 388 -20.23 -9.52 -22.05
C ARG A 388 -21.31 -10.59 -22.14
N HIS A 389 -22.59 -10.22 -22.00
CA HIS A 389 -23.69 -11.18 -21.96
C HIS A 389 -23.83 -12.01 -23.24
N TYR A 390 -23.47 -11.47 -24.41
CA TYR A 390 -23.50 -12.22 -25.68
C TYR A 390 -22.50 -13.37 -25.72
N PHE A 391 -21.45 -13.34 -24.89
CA PHE A 391 -20.40 -14.35 -24.88
C PHE A 391 -20.59 -15.41 -23.78
N LEU A 392 -21.68 -15.35 -23.01
CA LEU A 392 -21.93 -16.28 -21.90
C LEU A 392 -22.81 -17.48 -22.28
N SER A 393 -23.28 -17.56 -23.53
CA SER A 393 -24.24 -18.57 -23.97
C SER A 393 -23.67 -20.00 -24.01
N SER A 394 -22.36 -20.17 -24.23
CA SER A 394 -21.72 -21.49 -24.25
C SER A 394 -20.35 -21.48 -23.56
N LYS A 395 -19.89 -22.64 -23.08
CA LYS A 395 -18.57 -22.78 -22.41
C LYS A 395 -17.42 -22.40 -23.36
N ALA A 396 -17.50 -22.79 -24.63
CA ALA A 396 -16.48 -22.48 -25.64
C ALA A 396 -16.43 -20.98 -25.95
N LEU A 397 -17.59 -20.34 -26.16
CA LEU A 397 -17.67 -18.91 -26.43
C LEU A 397 -17.17 -18.08 -25.24
N LYS A 398 -17.51 -18.50 -24.02
CA LYS A 398 -17.00 -17.89 -22.79
C LYS A 398 -15.49 -18.04 -22.69
N LEU A 399 -14.92 -19.20 -23.01
CA LEU A 399 -13.47 -19.41 -22.99
C LEU A 399 -12.76 -18.48 -23.97
N VAL A 400 -13.26 -18.37 -25.21
CA VAL A 400 -12.72 -17.43 -26.20
C VAL A 400 -12.78 -16.00 -25.68
N TYR A 401 -13.92 -15.58 -25.13
CA TYR A 401 -14.07 -14.27 -24.52
C TYR A 401 -13.09 -14.03 -23.38
N ASP A 402 -12.91 -15.01 -22.48
CA ASP A 402 -12.01 -14.89 -21.34
C ASP A 402 -10.54 -14.77 -21.80
N VAL A 403 -10.11 -15.55 -22.81
CA VAL A 403 -8.74 -15.47 -23.38
C VAL A 403 -8.51 -14.12 -24.06
N VAL A 404 -9.45 -13.67 -24.89
CA VAL A 404 -9.34 -12.38 -25.60
C VAL A 404 -9.34 -11.22 -24.61
N THR A 405 -10.28 -11.21 -23.65
CA THR A 405 -10.36 -10.13 -22.66
C THR A 405 -9.21 -10.14 -21.68
N TRP A 406 -8.63 -11.31 -21.38
CA TRP A 406 -7.36 -11.42 -20.66
C TRP A 406 -6.24 -10.72 -21.43
N ALA A 407 -6.00 -11.10 -22.69
CA ALA A 407 -4.92 -10.51 -23.49
C ALA A 407 -5.08 -8.99 -23.63
N VAL A 408 -6.30 -8.51 -23.93
CA VAL A 408 -6.62 -7.08 -24.02
C VAL A 408 -6.42 -6.38 -22.68
N THR A 409 -6.83 -6.99 -21.56
CA THR A 409 -6.65 -6.41 -20.22
C THR A 409 -5.18 -6.26 -19.89
N GLN A 410 -4.38 -7.28 -20.14
CA GLN A 410 -2.94 -7.27 -19.85
C GLN A 410 -2.21 -6.19 -20.68
N LEU A 411 -2.56 -6.05 -21.96
CA LEU A 411 -2.03 -4.99 -22.83
C LEU A 411 -2.49 -3.59 -22.38
N ALA A 412 -3.77 -3.43 -22.05
CA ALA A 412 -4.32 -2.17 -21.60
C ALA A 412 -3.67 -1.68 -20.30
N VAL A 413 -3.45 -2.59 -19.35
CA VAL A 413 -2.72 -2.29 -18.10
C VAL A 413 -1.26 -1.94 -18.41
N SER A 414 -0.59 -2.71 -19.25
CA SER A 414 0.82 -2.46 -19.61
C SER A 414 1.00 -1.07 -20.21
N TYR A 415 0.14 -0.68 -21.15
CA TYR A 415 0.13 0.66 -21.74
C TYR A 415 -0.19 1.76 -20.71
N THR A 416 -1.17 1.52 -19.85
CA THR A 416 -1.59 2.50 -18.83
C THR A 416 -0.50 2.74 -17.78
N VAL A 417 0.23 1.71 -17.38
CA VAL A 417 1.22 1.76 -16.29
C VAL A 417 2.62 2.13 -16.78
N ALA A 418 2.93 2.02 -18.07
CA ALA A 418 4.26 2.39 -18.58
C ALA A 418 4.75 3.80 -18.17
N PRO A 419 3.92 4.87 -18.22
CA PRO A 419 4.31 6.19 -17.71
C PRO A 419 4.71 6.19 -16.23
N PHE A 420 4.03 5.42 -15.39
CA PHE A 420 4.34 5.24 -13.97
C PHE A 420 5.77 4.72 -13.77
N VAL A 421 6.24 3.85 -14.67
CA VAL A 421 7.61 3.30 -14.61
C VAL A 421 8.63 4.31 -15.13
N MET A 422 8.27 5.13 -16.12
CA MET A 422 9.17 6.11 -16.75
C MET A 422 9.28 7.43 -16.00
N LEU A 423 8.27 7.80 -15.19
CA LEU A 423 8.19 8.97 -14.30
C LEU A 423 8.23 10.36 -14.97
N ALA A 424 8.71 10.48 -16.22
CA ALA A 424 8.92 11.75 -16.92
C ALA A 424 7.97 11.95 -18.11
N VAL A 425 7.78 13.22 -18.51
CA VAL A 425 6.88 13.65 -19.61
C VAL A 425 7.40 13.15 -20.96
N GLU A 426 8.64 13.49 -21.30
CA GLU A 426 9.23 13.22 -22.61
C GLU A 426 9.17 11.74 -23.02
N PRO A 427 9.70 10.77 -22.24
CA PRO A 427 9.60 9.36 -22.62
C PRO A 427 8.15 8.86 -22.66
N THR A 428 7.26 9.42 -21.83
CA THR A 428 5.83 9.09 -21.86
C THR A 428 5.18 9.50 -23.18
N ILE A 429 5.42 10.73 -23.63
CA ILE A 429 4.88 11.22 -24.90
C ILE A 429 5.50 10.48 -26.09
N SER A 430 6.79 10.19 -26.05
CA SER A 430 7.46 9.39 -27.09
C SER A 430 6.87 7.98 -27.20
N LEU A 431 6.60 7.31 -26.07
CA LEU A 431 5.90 6.02 -26.05
C LEU A 431 4.49 6.14 -26.65
N TYR A 432 3.72 7.16 -26.27
CA TYR A 432 2.36 7.30 -26.79
C TYR A 432 2.33 7.59 -28.29
N LYS A 433 3.24 8.44 -28.78
CA LYS A 433 3.42 8.70 -30.22
C LYS A 433 3.83 7.44 -30.98
N SER A 434 4.80 6.68 -30.47
CA SER A 434 5.27 5.45 -31.12
C SER A 434 4.17 4.37 -31.19
N MET A 435 3.22 4.42 -30.26
CA MET A 435 2.05 3.55 -30.22
C MET A 435 0.80 4.19 -30.82
N TYR A 436 0.93 5.32 -31.52
CA TYR A 436 -0.15 6.05 -32.19
C TYR A 436 -1.35 6.39 -31.28
N PHE A 437 -1.14 6.53 -29.96
CA PHE A 437 -2.22 6.76 -28.98
C PHE A 437 -3.37 5.73 -29.08
N TYR A 438 -3.09 4.50 -29.56
CA TYR A 438 -4.15 3.55 -29.94
C TYR A 438 -5.16 3.28 -28.82
N LEU A 439 -4.69 3.12 -27.58
CA LEU A 439 -5.56 2.81 -26.45
C LEU A 439 -6.41 4.01 -26.03
N HIS A 440 -5.87 5.23 -26.11
CA HIS A 440 -6.65 6.46 -25.85
C HIS A 440 -7.75 6.61 -26.89
N ILE A 441 -7.41 6.46 -28.18
CA ILE A 441 -8.37 6.55 -29.28
C ILE A 441 -9.48 5.51 -29.12
N ILE A 442 -9.13 4.23 -28.94
CA ILE A 442 -10.12 3.16 -28.74
C ILE A 442 -11.02 3.44 -27.53
N SER A 443 -10.43 3.88 -26.42
CA SER A 443 -11.20 4.18 -25.21
C SER A 443 -12.17 5.35 -25.40
N LEU A 444 -11.74 6.41 -26.11
CA LEU A 444 -12.61 7.55 -26.43
C LEU A 444 -13.75 7.15 -27.37
N LEU A 445 -13.47 6.36 -28.40
CA LEU A 445 -14.50 5.85 -29.31
C LEU A 445 -15.54 5.01 -28.57
N ILE A 446 -15.10 4.11 -27.69
CA ILE A 446 -15.99 3.31 -26.84
C ILE A 446 -16.92 4.20 -26.00
N ILE A 447 -16.37 5.23 -25.37
CA ILE A 447 -17.11 6.14 -24.49
C ILE A 447 -18.09 7.00 -25.31
N LEU A 448 -17.71 7.41 -26.51
CA LEU A 448 -18.53 8.24 -27.38
C LEU A 448 -19.70 7.47 -28.01
N PHE A 449 -19.47 6.23 -28.45
CA PHE A 449 -20.44 5.48 -29.26
C PHE A 449 -21.27 4.46 -28.48
N LEU A 450 -20.86 4.03 -27.28
CA LEU A 450 -21.61 3.05 -26.51
C LEU A 450 -22.39 3.69 -25.36
N PRO A 451 -23.60 3.17 -25.06
CA PRO A 451 -24.38 3.70 -23.96
C PRO A 451 -23.71 3.40 -22.61
N ILE A 452 -23.45 4.47 -21.86
CA ILE A 452 -22.93 4.40 -20.50
C ILE A 452 -24.12 4.16 -19.56
N LYS A 453 -24.28 2.92 -19.12
CA LYS A 453 -25.30 2.60 -18.10
C LYS A 453 -24.91 3.29 -16.79
N PRO A 454 -25.81 4.10 -16.18
CA PRO A 454 -25.56 4.69 -14.87
C PRO A 454 -25.20 3.57 -13.89
N GLN A 455 -24.19 3.79 -13.05
CA GLN A 455 -24.12 3.00 -11.83
C GLN A 455 -25.42 3.27 -11.09
N ALA A 456 -26.16 2.22 -10.74
CA ALA A 456 -27.10 2.35 -9.64
C ALA A 456 -26.28 3.00 -8.52
N HIS A 457 -26.59 4.27 -8.22
CA HIS A 457 -26.10 4.88 -7.01
C HIS A 457 -26.39 3.85 -5.93
N ILE A 458 -25.43 3.58 -5.04
CA ILE A 458 -25.76 2.91 -3.81
C ILE A 458 -26.70 3.90 -3.12
N GLN A 459 -27.99 3.80 -3.46
CA GLN A 459 -29.06 4.37 -2.70
C GLN A 459 -28.82 3.74 -1.35
N LYS A 460 -28.48 4.58 -0.37
CA LYS A 460 -28.48 4.21 1.03
C LYS A 460 -29.92 3.81 1.34
N GLN A 461 -30.28 2.59 1.01
CA GLN A 461 -31.49 1.99 1.53
C GLN A 461 -31.11 1.63 2.97
N PRO A 462 -31.74 2.25 3.98
CA PRO A 462 -31.59 1.77 5.33
C PRO A 462 -32.18 0.36 5.30
N GLN A 463 -31.32 -0.66 5.38
CA GLN A 463 -31.81 -1.98 5.75
C GLN A 463 -32.27 -1.85 7.20
N THR A 464 -33.56 -1.57 7.38
CA THR A 464 -34.22 -1.67 8.67
C THR A 464 -33.95 -3.05 9.23
N LEU A 465 -33.32 -3.10 10.40
CA LEU A 465 -32.86 -4.30 11.10
C LEU A 465 -33.98 -5.33 11.45
N ASN A 466 -35.21 -5.14 10.97
CA ASN A 466 -36.37 -5.94 11.34
C ASN A 466 -36.71 -7.08 10.36
N SER A 467 -36.06 -7.17 9.19
CA SER A 467 -36.44 -8.21 8.19
C SER A 467 -35.81 -9.59 8.43
N VAL A 468 -35.09 -9.81 9.53
CA VAL A 468 -34.50 -11.13 9.86
C VAL A 468 -35.44 -11.97 10.74
N ASN A 469 -36.47 -11.39 11.35
CA ASN A 469 -37.37 -12.12 12.26
C ASN A 469 -38.69 -12.62 11.65
N GLU A 470 -39.06 -12.22 10.42
CA GLU A 470 -40.33 -12.68 9.82
C GLU A 470 -40.23 -13.94 8.95
N LYS A 471 -39.03 -14.39 8.54
CA LYS A 471 -38.89 -15.62 7.75
C LYS A 471 -38.87 -16.92 8.57
N LYS A 472 -39.43 -16.92 9.78
CA LYS A 472 -39.50 -18.11 10.64
C LYS A 472 -40.90 -18.46 11.15
N LYS A 473 -41.94 -17.86 10.55
CA LYS A 473 -43.30 -18.36 10.61
C LYS A 473 -43.82 -18.37 9.18
N ASP A 474 -43.70 -19.53 8.55
CA ASP A 474 -44.76 -20.23 7.82
C ASP A 474 -44.20 -21.53 7.24
#